data_AF-A0A530LQG2-F1
#
_entry.id   AF-A0A530LQG2-F1
#
_cell.length_a   1.000
_cell.length_b   1.000
_cell.length_c   1.000
_cell.angle_alpha   90.00
_cell.angle_beta   90.00
_cell.angle_gamma   90.00
#
_symmetry.space_group_name_H-M   'P 1'
#
loop_
_entity.id
_entity.type
_entity.pdbx_description
1 polymer ?
#
loop_
_entity_poly.entity_id
_entity_poly.type
_entity_poly.pdbx_seq_one_letter_code
_entity_poly.pdbx_strand_id
1 'polypeptide(L)'
;VRLGQFDEAAEWALKAAARPNAHAIILAIAAHCLALAGRLDEARSFAAALRKMLPNYSADDFIGTFRFEPNAEALFRQGAKRIGLG
;
A
#
# COMPACT_ATOMS: atom_id res chain seq x y z
N VAL A 1 -11.71 -8.34 6.72
CA VAL A 1 -10.95 -8.21 5.47
C VAL A 1 -11.01 -9.55 4.72
N ARG A 2 -11.49 -9.59 3.48
CA ARG A 2 -11.75 -10.82 2.71
C ARG A 2 -10.83 -10.84 1.48
N LEU A 3 -10.03 -11.90 1.32
CA LEU A 3 -8.89 -11.97 0.39
C LEU A 3 -9.22 -11.60 -1.08
N GLY A 4 -10.46 -11.81 -1.55
CA GLY A 4 -10.85 -11.49 -2.93
C GLY A 4 -11.02 -10.01 -3.26
N GLN A 5 -11.10 -9.11 -2.26
CA GLN A 5 -11.26 -7.67 -2.50
C GLN A 5 -9.94 -6.93 -2.72
N PHE A 6 -8.79 -7.57 -2.42
CA PHE A 6 -7.49 -6.91 -2.59
C PHE A 6 -7.04 -6.84 -4.04
N ASP A 7 -7.36 -7.84 -4.87
CA ASP A 7 -7.06 -7.79 -6.30
C ASP A 7 -7.87 -6.71 -7.00
N GLU A 8 -9.17 -6.63 -6.71
CA GLU A 8 -10.03 -5.57 -7.26
C GLU A 8 -9.59 -4.19 -6.76
N ALA A 9 -9.26 -4.05 -5.47
CA ALA A 9 -8.70 -2.81 -4.93
C ALA A 9 -7.37 -2.45 -5.57
N ALA A 10 -6.51 -3.43 -5.87
CA ALA A 10 -5.25 -3.22 -6.56
C ALA A 10 -5.45 -2.75 -8.00
N GLU A 11 -6.41 -3.31 -8.74
CA GLU A 11 -6.74 -2.86 -10.10
C GLU A 11 -7.28 -1.42 -10.12
N TRP A 12 -8.14 -1.06 -9.16
CA TRP A 12 -8.60 0.32 -9.02
C TRP A 12 -7.46 1.27 -8.63
N ALA A 13 -6.56 0.84 -7.75
CA ALA A 13 -5.41 1.63 -7.34
C ALA A 13 -4.38 1.81 -8.48
N LEU A 14 -4.18 0.79 -9.32
CA LEU A 14 -3.38 0.84 -10.55
C LEU A 14 -3.92 1.88 -11.53
N LYS A 15 -5.23 1.86 -11.79
CA LYS A 15 -5.91 2.84 -12.66
C LYS A 15 -5.77 4.27 -12.11
N ALA A 16 -5.88 4.44 -10.79
CA ALA A 16 -5.75 5.74 -10.14
C ALA A 16 -4.29 6.25 -10.13
N ALA A 17 -3.32 5.35 -9.95
CA ALA A 17 -1.89 5.64 -9.94
C ALA A 17 -1.30 5.97 -11.32
N ALA A 18 -1.95 5.57 -12.41
CA ALA A 18 -1.52 5.86 -13.77
C ALA A 18 -1.64 7.36 -14.15
N ARG A 19 -2.21 8.20 -13.30
CA ARG A 19 -2.30 9.64 -13.54
C ARG A 19 -1.01 10.35 -13.10
N PRO A 20 -0.47 11.29 -13.89
CA PRO A 20 0.79 11.99 -13.56
C PRO A 20 0.78 12.79 -12.25
N ASN A 21 -0.38 12.99 -11.62
CA ASN A 21 -0.53 13.64 -10.31
C ASN A 21 -1.19 12.70 -9.27
N ALA A 22 -1.01 11.39 -9.38
CA ALA A 22 -1.54 10.46 -8.39
C ALA A 22 -1.00 10.81 -7.00
N HIS A 23 -1.90 11.14 -6.07
CA HIS A 23 -1.52 11.47 -4.70
C HIS A 23 -0.79 10.28 -4.06
N ALA A 24 0.26 10.58 -3.28
CA ALA A 24 1.07 9.57 -2.58
C ALA A 24 0.24 8.55 -1.79
N ILE A 25 -0.91 8.97 -1.25
CA ILE A 25 -1.82 8.09 -0.51
C ILE A 25 -2.41 6.95 -1.37
N ILE A 26 -2.64 7.19 -2.66
CA ILE A 26 -3.16 6.18 -3.59
C ILE A 26 -2.10 5.09 -3.81
N LEU A 27 -0.83 5.49 -3.98
CA LEU A 27 0.27 4.54 -4.09
C LEU A 27 0.47 3.75 -2.80
N ALA A 28 0.30 4.41 -1.65
CA ALA A 28 0.38 3.74 -0.36
C ALA A 28 -0.72 2.67 -0.23
N ILE A 29 -1.98 3.00 -0.55
CA ILE A 29 -3.08 2.02 -0.57
C ILE A 29 -2.76 0.86 -1.51
N ALA A 30 -2.33 1.16 -2.76
CA ALA A 30 -1.98 0.13 -3.75
C ALA A 30 -0.93 -0.84 -3.21
N ALA A 31 0.19 -0.30 -2.70
CA ALA A 31 1.30 -1.06 -2.18
C ALA A 31 0.87 -1.98 -1.02
N HIS A 32 0.08 -1.44 -0.08
CA HIS A 32 -0.39 -2.20 1.08
C HIS A 32 -1.41 -3.29 0.69
N CYS A 33 -2.36 -2.99 -0.20
CA CYS A 33 -3.34 -3.98 -0.68
C CYS A 33 -2.67 -5.12 -1.46
N LEU A 34 -1.75 -4.80 -2.38
CA LEU A 34 -0.98 -5.79 -3.14
C LEU A 34 -0.11 -6.66 -2.22
N ALA A 35 0.50 -6.07 -1.19
CA ALA A 35 1.29 -6.80 -0.21
C ALA A 35 0.45 -7.81 0.58
N LEU A 36 -0.78 -7.44 0.95
CA LEU A 36 -1.74 -8.32 1.62
C LEU A 36 -2.30 -9.40 0.68
N ALA A 37 -2.40 -9.13 -0.61
CA ALA A 37 -2.76 -10.11 -1.64
C ALA A 37 -1.61 -11.08 -2.00
N GLY A 38 -0.40 -10.85 -1.49
CA GLY A 38 0.79 -11.66 -1.82
C GLY A 38 1.46 -11.30 -3.15
N ARG A 39 1.00 -10.25 -3.84
CA ARG A 39 1.56 -9.74 -5.11
C ARG A 39 2.76 -8.82 -4.83
N LEU A 40 3.82 -9.38 -4.27
CA LEU A 40 4.91 -8.62 -3.64
C LEU A 40 5.74 -7.78 -4.64
N ASP A 41 5.97 -8.25 -5.86
CA ASP A 41 6.78 -7.51 -6.84
C ASP A 41 6.09 -6.23 -7.33
N GLU A 42 4.77 -6.32 -7.55
CA GLU A 42 3.95 -5.17 -7.88
C GLU A 42 3.87 -4.20 -6.69
N ALA A 43 3.64 -4.74 -5.48
CA ALA A 43 3.61 -3.94 -4.25
C ALA A 43 4.93 -3.17 -4.03
N ARG A 44 6.08 -3.80 -4.28
CA ARG A 44 7.42 -3.18 -4.21
C ARG A 44 7.59 -2.07 -5.25
N SER A 45 7.05 -2.25 -6.45
CA SER A 45 7.10 -1.22 -7.49
C SER A 45 6.35 0.05 -7.06
N PHE A 46 5.18 -0.12 -6.44
CA PHE A 46 4.43 0.99 -5.85
C PHE A 46 5.14 1.62 -4.64
N ALA A 47 5.71 0.81 -3.75
CA ALA A 47 6.49 1.30 -2.61
C ALA A 47 7.70 2.12 -3.06
N ALA A 48 8.39 1.69 -4.13
CA ALA A 48 9.50 2.44 -4.71
C ALA A 48 9.05 3.76 -5.33
N ALA A 49 7.93 3.78 -6.06
CA ALA A 49 7.36 5.01 -6.61
C ALA A 49 6.94 5.99 -5.49
N LEU A 50 6.34 5.47 -4.42
CA LEU A 50 5.98 6.24 -3.24
C LEU A 50 7.22 6.85 -2.58
N ARG A 51 8.28 6.08 -2.38
CA ARG A 51 9.55 6.57 -1.81
C ARG A 51 10.28 7.57 -2.67
N LYS A 52 10.11 7.53 -4.00
CA LYS A 52 10.63 8.59 -4.87
C LYS A 52 9.97 9.95 -4.60
N MET A 53 8.70 9.95 -4.20
CA MET A 53 7.98 11.18 -3.85
C MET A 53 8.14 11.56 -2.38
N LEU A 54 8.09 10.58 -1.48
CA LEU A 54 8.19 10.73 -0.04
C LEU A 54 9.24 9.76 0.51
N PRO A 55 10.54 10.15 0.54
CA PRO A 55 11.64 9.25 0.90
C PRO A 55 11.50 8.59 2.28
N ASN A 56 10.85 9.30 3.21
CA ASN A 56 10.67 8.86 4.59
C ASN A 56 9.33 8.15 4.84
N TYR A 57 8.53 7.90 3.80
CA TYR A 57 7.21 7.27 3.97
C TYR A 57 7.34 5.86 4.54
N SER A 58 6.51 5.59 5.56
CA SER A 58 6.52 4.37 6.35
C SER A 58 5.09 3.83 6.57
N ALA A 59 5.00 2.62 7.12
CA ALA A 59 3.74 2.05 7.56
C ALA A 59 3.03 2.92 8.61
N ASP A 60 3.78 3.65 9.45
CA ASP A 60 3.20 4.51 10.49
C ASP A 60 2.41 5.68 9.88
N ASP A 61 2.92 6.28 8.80
CA ASP A 61 2.22 7.32 8.06
C ASP A 61 0.88 6.81 7.49
N PHE A 62 0.89 5.59 6.95
CA PHE A 62 -0.29 4.94 6.40
C PHE A 62 -1.33 4.62 7.49
N ILE A 63 -0.90 4.00 8.58
CA ILE A 63 -1.76 3.60 9.69
C ILE A 63 -2.36 4.83 10.40
N GLY A 64 -1.55 5.85 10.63
CA GLY A 64 -1.98 7.12 11.20
C GLY A 64 -3.04 7.82 10.34
N THR A 65 -3.03 7.61 9.02
CA THR A 65 -4.01 8.19 8.09
C THR A 65 -5.36 7.48 8.12
N PHE A 66 -5.40 6.15 8.23
CA PHE A 66 -6.64 5.36 7.99
C PHE A 66 -7.32 4.79 9.24
N ARG A 67 -6.75 4.94 10.45
CA ARG A 67 -7.30 4.44 11.73
C ARG A 67 -7.91 3.03 11.62
N PHE A 68 -7.04 2.03 11.53
CA PHE A 68 -7.44 0.63 11.50
C PHE A 68 -7.73 0.07 12.90
N GLU A 69 -8.60 -0.93 12.96
CA GLU A 69 -8.69 -1.82 14.13
C GLU A 69 -7.34 -2.54 14.36
N PRO A 70 -6.97 -2.90 15.61
CA PRO A 70 -5.64 -3.42 15.93
C PRO A 70 -5.20 -4.64 15.10
N ASN A 71 -6.14 -5.55 14.80
CA ASN A 71 -5.87 -6.72 13.96
C ASN A 71 -5.56 -6.35 12.51
N ALA A 72 -6.25 -5.33 11.97
CA ALA A 72 -5.99 -4.84 10.62
C ALA A 72 -4.68 -4.05 10.57
N GLU A 73 -4.37 -3.27 11.60
CA GLU A 73 -3.08 -2.58 11.72
C GLU A 73 -1.91 -3.58 11.67
N ALA A 74 -1.98 -4.66 12.46
CA ALA A 74 -0.95 -5.69 12.47
C ALA A 74 -0.73 -6.33 11.09
N LEU A 75 -1.82 -6.59 10.35
CA LEU A 75 -1.74 -7.10 8.97
C LEU A 75 -1.04 -6.10 8.05
N PHE A 76 -1.43 -4.83 8.09
CA PHE A 76 -0.81 -3.80 7.25
C PHE A 76 0.68 -3.58 7.58
N ARG A 77 1.06 -3.58 8.86
CA ARG A 77 2.48 -3.54 9.27
C ARG A 77 3.26 -4.74 8.74
N GLN A 78 2.67 -5.94 8.79
CA GLN A 78 3.32 -7.14 8.26
C GLN A 78 3.50 -7.06 6.74
N GLY A 79 2.47 -6.60 6.01
CA GLY A 79 2.54 -6.37 4.58
C GLY A 79 3.62 -5.34 4.21
N ALA A 80 3.65 -4.20 4.90
CA ALA A 80 4.61 -3.13 4.70
C ALA A 80 6.06 -3.61 4.85
N LYS A 81 6.37 -4.43 5.86
CA LYS A 81 7.69 -5.04 6.04
C LYS A 81 8.14 -5.87 4.83
N ARG A 82 7.23 -6.61 4.18
CA ARG A 82 7.55 -7.47 3.02
C ARG A 82 7.93 -6.67 1.76
N ILE A 83 7.52 -5.40 1.71
CA ILE A 83 7.70 -4.50 0.57
C ILE A 83 8.66 -3.34 0.88
N GLY A 84 9.29 -3.37 2.05
CA GLY A 84 10.29 -2.41 2.47
C GLY A 84 9.74 -1.13 3.07
N LEU A 85 8.43 -0.99 3.30
CA LEU A 85 7.79 0.17 3.97
C LEU A 85 7.63 -0.02 5.49
N GLY A 86 8.35 -0.97 6.08
CA GLY A 86 8.27 -1.29 7.50
C GLY A 86 8.71 -0.17 8.42
#